data_AF-A0A0L0VL93-F1
#
_entry.id   AF-A0A0L0VL93-F1
#
_cell.length_a   1.000
_cell.length_b   1.000
_cell.length_c   1.000
_cell.angle_alpha   90.00
_cell.angle_beta   90.00
_cell.angle_gamma   90.00
#
_symmetry.space_group_name_H-M   'P 1'
#
loop_
_entity.id
_entity.type
_entity.pdbx_description
1 polymer ?
#
loop_
_entity_poly.entity_id
_entity_poly.type
_entity_poly.pdbx_seq_one_letter_code
_entity_poly.pdbx_strand_id
1 'polypeptide(L)'
;MAEPAPPTSKPCTRAPKVAKCEKNTSICALIQSLNWSTKDFMLAFLKDSKHQDVAISRRYWVTDQGWDSTKDLLLTTKRLACRHVEGREHWEAFISAEATEIVLSQKPPSGLAPEGSYYTTSSLAATFFSKDDRVSRNEALILRMPFLYQLLCAKIQGNDSYDDSTITNAAGIEEEAEEDDAYDPSDEMEDLDGSMLKKSSNPAIRRRNRVETVSLHAQLASKSNPAHMVD
;
A
#
# COMPACT_ATOMS: atom_id res chain seq x y z
N MET A 1 -25.27 -62.00 24.72
CA MET A 1 -24.79 -60.65 24.35
C MET A 1 -23.44 -60.43 25.02
N ALA A 2 -22.38 -60.26 24.24
CA ALA A 2 -21.17 -59.54 24.61
C ALA A 2 -20.44 -59.23 23.30
N GLU A 3 -20.60 -57.99 22.85
CA GLU A 3 -20.03 -57.43 21.62
C GLU A 3 -18.52 -57.20 21.80
N PRO A 4 -17.66 -57.56 20.83
CA PRO A 4 -16.23 -57.32 20.94
C PRO A 4 -15.94 -55.83 20.72
N ALA A 5 -15.17 -55.25 21.65
CA ALA A 5 -14.83 -53.84 21.67
C ALA A 5 -14.07 -53.40 20.39
N PRO A 6 -14.32 -52.16 19.91
CA PRO A 6 -13.71 -51.65 18.68
C PRO A 6 -12.21 -51.36 18.84
N PRO A 7 -11.41 -51.48 17.76
CA PRO A 7 -9.98 -51.23 17.81
C PRO A 7 -9.71 -49.75 18.09
N THR A 8 -8.94 -49.50 19.16
CA THR A 8 -8.50 -48.16 19.55
C THR A 8 -7.62 -47.55 18.45
N SER A 9 -8.01 -46.37 17.99
CA SER A 9 -7.25 -45.58 17.01
C SER A 9 -5.88 -45.23 17.60
N LYS A 10 -4.82 -45.50 16.83
CA LYS A 10 -3.45 -45.16 17.21
C LYS A 10 -3.32 -43.65 17.39
N PRO A 11 -2.73 -43.16 18.49
CA PRO A 11 -2.47 -41.74 18.66
C PRO A 11 -1.52 -41.24 17.57
N CYS A 12 -1.94 -40.21 16.83
CA CYS A 12 -1.09 -39.52 15.88
C CYS A 12 0.13 -38.97 16.64
N THR A 13 1.28 -39.61 16.46
CA THR A 13 2.49 -39.29 17.22
C THR A 13 2.99 -37.93 16.76
N ARG A 14 2.91 -36.93 17.64
CA ARG A 14 3.37 -35.57 17.35
C ARG A 14 4.84 -35.61 16.93
N ALA A 15 5.16 -35.00 15.79
CA ALA A 15 6.52 -35.00 15.25
C ALA A 15 7.56 -34.53 16.29
N PRO A 16 8.78 -35.08 16.28
CA PRO A 16 9.85 -34.68 17.19
C PRO A 16 10.10 -33.17 17.15
N LYS A 17 10.38 -32.57 18.31
CA LYS A 17 10.72 -31.14 18.43
C LYS A 17 12.16 -30.91 17.93
N VAL A 18 12.33 -30.86 16.61
CA VAL A 18 13.59 -30.51 15.93
C VAL A 18 13.77 -28.99 15.94
N ALA A 19 15.01 -28.51 16.14
CA ALA A 19 15.31 -27.08 16.13
C ALA A 19 15.05 -26.45 14.75
N LYS A 20 14.67 -25.16 14.69
CA LYS A 20 14.37 -24.49 13.41
C LYS A 20 15.58 -24.48 12.46
N CYS A 21 16.79 -24.33 12.99
CA CYS A 21 18.03 -24.36 12.20
C CYS A 21 18.24 -25.72 11.52
N GLU A 22 18.08 -26.82 12.26
CA GLU A 22 18.22 -28.18 11.75
C GLU A 22 17.18 -28.48 10.65
N LYS A 23 15.94 -28.00 10.83
CA LYS A 23 14.89 -28.08 9.79
C LYS A 23 15.30 -27.34 8.52
N ASN A 24 15.77 -26.10 8.64
CA ASN A 24 16.19 -25.30 7.50
C ASN A 24 17.36 -25.95 6.75
N THR A 25 18.37 -26.43 7.47
CA THR A 25 19.51 -27.13 6.86
C THR A 25 19.06 -28.38 6.10
N SER A 26 18.16 -29.17 6.70
CA SER A 26 17.61 -30.38 6.07
C SER A 26 16.81 -30.06 4.81
N ILE A 27 15.97 -29.02 4.84
CA ILE A 27 15.18 -28.58 3.69
C ILE A 27 16.09 -28.06 2.57
N CYS A 28 17.09 -27.24 2.90
CA CYS A 28 18.06 -26.75 1.91
C CYS A 28 18.85 -27.89 1.26
N ALA A 29 19.30 -28.86 2.06
CA ALA A 29 20.00 -30.04 1.53
C ALA A 29 19.11 -30.86 0.59
N LEU A 30 17.82 -31.03 0.94
CA LEU A 30 16.86 -31.70 0.06
C LEU A 30 16.66 -30.96 -1.26
N ILE A 31 16.43 -29.63 -1.21
CA ILE A 31 16.26 -28.80 -2.41
C ILE A 31 17.50 -28.91 -3.32
N GLN A 32 18.70 -28.85 -2.75
CA GLN A 32 19.95 -29.00 -3.48
C GLN A 32 20.11 -30.40 -4.09
N SER A 33 19.70 -31.46 -3.38
CA SER A 33 19.74 -32.83 -3.92
C SER A 33 18.82 -33.03 -5.13
N LEU A 34 17.81 -32.17 -5.28
CA LEU A 34 16.91 -32.12 -6.44
C LEU A 34 17.43 -31.20 -7.56
N ASN A 35 18.67 -30.70 -7.46
CA ASN A 35 19.29 -29.74 -8.36
C ASN A 35 18.53 -28.41 -8.50
N TRP A 36 17.84 -27.99 -7.44
CA TRP A 36 17.10 -26.73 -7.41
C TRP A 36 17.79 -25.73 -6.48
N SER A 37 17.64 -24.43 -6.76
CA SER A 37 17.89 -23.41 -5.74
C SER A 37 16.64 -23.19 -4.89
N THR A 38 16.81 -22.61 -3.69
CA THR A 38 15.67 -22.20 -2.86
C THR A 38 14.75 -21.22 -3.60
N LYS A 39 15.31 -20.35 -4.45
CA LYS A 39 14.52 -19.41 -5.26
C LYS A 39 13.70 -20.13 -6.33
N ASP A 40 14.29 -21.10 -7.03
CA ASP A 40 13.57 -21.90 -8.04
C ASP A 40 12.43 -22.69 -7.41
N PHE A 41 12.68 -23.28 -6.24
CA PHE A 41 11.64 -23.93 -5.45
C PHE A 41 10.50 -22.97 -5.11
N MET A 42 10.80 -21.79 -4.53
CA MET A 42 9.76 -20.83 -4.14
C MET A 42 8.98 -20.33 -5.35
N LEU A 43 9.64 -20.06 -6.49
CA LEU A 43 8.98 -19.65 -7.72
C LEU A 43 8.08 -20.75 -8.28
N ALA A 44 8.55 -21.99 -8.34
CA ALA A 44 7.75 -23.13 -8.80
C ALA A 44 6.57 -23.39 -7.85
N PHE A 45 6.81 -23.34 -6.54
CA PHE A 45 5.78 -23.48 -5.51
C PHE A 45 4.72 -22.38 -5.62
N LEU A 46 5.09 -21.13 -5.88
CA LEU A 46 4.15 -20.02 -5.97
C LEU A 46 3.45 -19.91 -7.33
N LYS A 47 3.95 -20.54 -8.39
CA LYS A 47 3.34 -20.51 -9.74
C LYS A 47 2.53 -21.75 -10.05
N ASP A 48 3.06 -22.94 -9.78
CA ASP A 48 2.44 -24.20 -10.17
C ASP A 48 1.24 -24.53 -9.25
N SER A 49 0.12 -24.92 -9.85
CA SER A 49 -1.13 -25.30 -9.16
C SER A 49 -1.57 -26.72 -9.48
N LYS A 50 -0.72 -27.52 -10.15
CA LYS A 50 -1.10 -28.86 -10.64
C LYS A 50 -1.36 -29.86 -9.52
N HIS A 51 -0.65 -29.75 -8.41
CA HIS A 51 -0.79 -30.66 -7.27
C HIS A 51 -1.70 -30.06 -6.20
N GLN A 52 -2.70 -30.83 -5.76
CA GLN A 52 -3.71 -30.39 -4.79
C GLN A 52 -3.10 -29.89 -3.47
N ASP A 53 -2.09 -30.56 -2.95
CA ASP A 53 -1.44 -30.17 -1.68
C ASP A 53 -0.69 -28.84 -1.80
N VAL A 54 -0.06 -28.59 -2.95
CA VAL A 54 0.60 -27.32 -3.27
C VAL A 54 -0.44 -26.22 -3.43
N ALA A 55 -1.53 -26.49 -4.14
CA ALA A 55 -2.62 -25.55 -4.31
C ALA A 55 -3.28 -25.15 -2.98
N ILE A 56 -3.52 -26.10 -2.08
CA ILE A 56 -4.06 -25.83 -0.74
C ILE A 56 -3.08 -24.94 0.05
N SER A 57 -1.79 -25.29 0.07
CA SER A 57 -0.77 -24.53 0.80
C SER A 57 -0.63 -23.09 0.28
N ARG A 58 -0.71 -22.90 -1.04
CA ARG A 58 -0.64 -21.57 -1.67
C ARG A 58 -1.84 -20.69 -1.33
N ARG A 59 -3.04 -21.24 -1.23
CA ARG A 59 -4.26 -20.45 -0.96
C ARG A 59 -4.12 -19.63 0.32
N TYR A 60 -3.45 -20.17 1.35
CA TYR A 60 -3.19 -19.48 2.59
C TYR A 60 -2.34 -18.21 2.46
N TRP A 61 -1.58 -18.03 1.37
CA TRP A 61 -0.74 -16.83 1.18
C TRP A 61 -1.57 -15.56 0.93
N VAL A 62 -2.80 -15.72 0.44
CA VAL A 62 -3.67 -14.61 0.02
C VAL A 62 -4.87 -14.43 0.96
N THR A 63 -5.08 -15.34 1.92
CA THR A 63 -6.16 -15.20 2.90
C THR A 63 -5.81 -14.14 3.95
N ASP A 64 -6.82 -13.48 4.51
CA ASP A 64 -6.61 -12.50 5.59
C ASP A 64 -5.82 -13.09 6.77
N GLN A 65 -6.09 -14.35 7.13
CA GLN A 65 -5.38 -15.05 8.21
C GLN A 65 -3.90 -15.37 7.88
N GLY A 66 -3.56 -15.58 6.62
CA GLY A 66 -2.19 -15.91 6.21
C GLY A 66 -1.41 -14.73 5.63
N TRP A 67 -2.09 -13.62 5.34
CA TRP A 67 -1.49 -12.41 4.79
C TRP A 67 -0.42 -11.84 5.71
N ASP A 68 -0.63 -11.82 7.02
CA ASP A 68 0.37 -11.32 7.98
C ASP A 68 1.69 -12.08 7.87
N SER A 69 1.63 -13.42 7.78
CA SER A 69 2.83 -14.25 7.61
C SER A 69 3.49 -14.05 6.24
N THR A 70 2.70 -13.78 5.21
CA THR A 70 3.18 -13.46 3.85
C THR A 70 3.87 -12.09 3.84
N LYS A 71 3.27 -11.10 4.50
CA LYS A 71 3.83 -9.76 4.70
C LYS A 71 5.16 -9.84 5.47
N ASP A 72 5.24 -10.63 6.53
CA ASP A 72 6.48 -10.86 7.27
C ASP A 72 7.59 -11.47 6.40
N LEU A 73 7.23 -12.40 5.51
CA LEU A 73 8.18 -12.98 4.54
C LEU A 73 8.67 -11.93 3.53
N LEU A 74 7.77 -11.10 3.00
CA LEU A 74 8.11 -10.01 2.08
C LEU A 74 9.01 -8.98 2.75
N LEU A 75 8.71 -8.58 3.99
CA LEU A 75 9.52 -7.63 4.77
C LEU A 75 10.88 -8.22 5.16
N THR A 76 10.95 -9.52 5.46
CA THR A 76 12.23 -10.20 5.72
C THR A 76 13.08 -10.26 4.44
N THR A 77 12.46 -10.53 3.29
CA THR A 77 13.11 -10.47 1.98
C THR A 77 13.63 -9.06 1.68
N LYS A 78 12.83 -8.01 1.94
CA LYS A 78 13.27 -6.60 1.86
C LYS A 78 14.50 -6.36 2.72
N ARG A 79 14.46 -6.74 4.00
CA ARG A 79 15.59 -6.56 4.93
C ARG A 79 16.86 -7.25 4.44
N LEU A 80 16.73 -8.42 3.80
CA LEU A 80 17.86 -9.14 3.22
C LEU A 80 18.41 -8.43 1.97
N ALA A 81 17.54 -7.99 1.07
CA ALA A 81 17.92 -7.28 -0.15
C ALA A 81 18.58 -5.93 0.16
N CYS A 82 18.00 -5.14 1.07
CA CYS A 82 18.48 -3.80 1.41
C CYS A 82 19.70 -3.79 2.37
N ARG A 83 20.37 -4.93 2.60
CA ARG A 83 21.61 -4.98 3.41
C ARG A 83 22.76 -4.18 2.79
N HIS A 84 22.74 -4.04 1.46
CA HIS A 84 23.74 -3.31 0.69
C HIS A 84 23.07 -2.28 -0.21
N VAL A 85 23.85 -1.29 -0.66
CA VAL A 85 23.35 -0.13 -1.42
C VAL A 85 22.68 -0.56 -2.72
N GLU A 86 23.34 -1.39 -3.53
CA GLU A 86 22.79 -1.91 -4.80
C GLU A 86 21.45 -2.65 -4.58
N GLY A 87 21.37 -3.47 -3.54
CA GLY A 87 20.15 -4.20 -3.21
C GLY A 87 19.01 -3.31 -2.73
N ARG A 88 19.32 -2.14 -2.14
CA ARG A 88 18.33 -1.10 -1.83
C ARG A 88 17.81 -0.44 -3.10
N GLU A 89 18.69 -0.08 -4.02
CA GLU A 89 18.31 0.50 -5.32
C GLU A 89 17.41 -0.44 -6.11
N HIS A 90 17.75 -1.73 -6.16
CA HIS A 90 16.89 -2.75 -6.79
C HIS A 90 15.50 -2.85 -6.12
N TRP A 91 15.45 -2.78 -4.79
CA TRP A 91 14.19 -2.83 -4.05
C TRP A 91 13.33 -1.58 -4.31
N GLU A 92 13.93 -0.40 -4.30
CA GLU A 92 13.24 0.87 -4.56
C GLU A 92 12.72 0.94 -6.00
N ALA A 93 13.52 0.53 -6.98
CA ALA A 93 13.09 0.45 -8.37
C ALA A 93 11.91 -0.52 -8.54
N PHE A 94 11.96 -1.69 -7.89
CA PHE A 94 10.87 -2.67 -7.90
C PHE A 94 9.58 -2.09 -7.30
N ILE A 95 9.63 -1.54 -6.09
CA ILE A 95 8.43 -0.97 -5.43
C ILE A 95 7.89 0.23 -6.22
N SER A 96 8.76 1.05 -6.81
CA SER A 96 8.34 2.16 -7.67
C SER A 96 7.59 1.66 -8.90
N ALA A 97 8.04 0.57 -9.53
CA ALA A 97 7.36 -0.03 -10.68
C ALA A 97 5.97 -0.58 -10.30
N GLU A 98 5.88 -1.37 -9.22
CA GLU A 98 4.61 -1.93 -8.73
C GLU A 98 3.62 -0.82 -8.31
N ALA A 99 4.09 0.21 -7.60
CA ALA A 99 3.25 1.35 -7.21
C ALA A 99 2.74 2.12 -8.44
N THR A 100 3.58 2.28 -9.46
CA THR A 100 3.19 2.94 -10.72
C THR A 100 2.10 2.15 -11.44
N GLU A 101 2.21 0.81 -11.49
CA GLU A 101 1.17 -0.03 -12.09
C GLU A 101 -0.19 0.15 -11.39
N ILE A 102 -0.20 0.18 -10.06
CA ILE A 102 -1.44 0.43 -9.28
C ILE A 102 -2.00 1.81 -9.61
N VAL A 103 -1.18 2.86 -9.64
CA VAL A 103 -1.62 4.22 -9.97
C VAL A 103 -2.20 4.29 -11.38
N LEU A 104 -1.55 3.67 -12.38
CA LEU A 104 -2.01 3.68 -13.76
C LEU A 104 -3.31 2.87 -13.95
N SER A 105 -3.52 1.82 -13.15
CA SER A 105 -4.77 1.05 -13.15
C SER A 105 -5.96 1.86 -12.60
N GLN A 106 -5.67 2.83 -11.72
CA GLN A 106 -6.65 3.71 -11.10
C GLN A 106 -6.76 5.02 -11.89
N LYS A 107 -7.74 5.11 -12.79
CA LYS A 107 -7.99 6.32 -13.56
C LYS A 107 -9.45 6.74 -13.52
N PRO A 108 -9.76 8.04 -13.56
CA PRO A 108 -11.12 8.48 -13.76
C PRO A 108 -11.60 8.08 -15.16
N PRO A 109 -12.92 7.91 -15.36
CA PRO A 109 -13.48 7.69 -16.68
C PRO A 109 -13.18 8.89 -17.59
N SER A 110 -12.78 8.56 -18.81
CA SER A 110 -12.57 9.52 -19.88
C SER A 110 -13.93 10.00 -20.41
N GLY A 111 -13.99 11.22 -20.93
CA GLY A 111 -15.21 11.75 -21.57
C GLY A 111 -15.87 12.90 -20.81
N LEU A 112 -17.00 13.33 -21.36
CA LEU A 112 -17.83 14.41 -20.82
C LEU A 112 -18.58 13.93 -19.58
N ALA A 113 -18.59 14.74 -18.52
CA ALA A 113 -19.39 14.48 -17.32
C ALA A 113 -20.91 14.45 -17.64
N PRO A 114 -21.72 13.66 -16.90
CA PRO A 114 -21.38 12.92 -15.68
C PRO A 114 -20.70 11.57 -15.91
N GLU A 115 -20.77 11.03 -17.12
CA GLU A 115 -20.21 9.70 -17.45
C GLU A 115 -18.67 9.71 -17.49
N GLY A 116 -18.07 10.85 -17.84
CA GLY A 116 -16.63 11.07 -17.82
C GLY A 116 -16.17 12.05 -16.75
N SER A 117 -15.03 12.71 -16.98
CA SER A 117 -14.33 13.53 -15.97
C SER A 117 -14.07 14.97 -16.36
N TYR A 118 -14.34 15.37 -17.61
CA TYR A 118 -14.22 16.77 -18.05
C TYR A 118 -15.58 17.44 -18.23
N TYR A 119 -15.61 18.76 -18.05
CA TYR A 119 -16.79 19.61 -18.22
C TYR A 119 -16.46 20.66 -19.28
N THR A 120 -17.40 20.93 -20.19
CA THR A 120 -17.29 22.03 -21.14
C THR A 120 -18.00 23.25 -20.58
N THR A 121 -17.64 24.45 -21.04
CA THR A 121 -18.28 25.70 -20.60
C THR A 121 -19.79 25.69 -20.79
N SER A 122 -20.28 25.00 -21.83
CA SER A 122 -21.70 24.82 -22.11
C SER A 122 -22.40 23.78 -21.22
N SER A 123 -21.66 22.86 -20.59
CA SER A 123 -22.20 21.82 -19.70
C SER A 123 -22.10 22.17 -18.22
N LEU A 124 -21.56 23.35 -17.88
CA LEU A 124 -21.41 23.79 -16.49
C LEU A 124 -22.74 24.27 -15.93
N ALA A 125 -23.20 23.60 -14.88
CA ALA A 125 -24.30 24.12 -14.05
C ALA A 125 -23.81 25.31 -13.22
N ALA A 126 -24.70 26.25 -12.90
CA ALA A 126 -24.38 27.39 -12.02
C ALA A 126 -23.90 26.95 -10.62
N THR A 127 -24.35 25.77 -10.17
CA THR A 127 -23.94 25.18 -8.89
C THR A 127 -22.57 24.51 -8.92
N PHE A 128 -21.93 24.36 -10.09
CA PHE A 128 -20.69 23.62 -10.24
C PHE A 128 -19.56 24.09 -9.30
N PHE A 129 -19.49 25.40 -9.06
CA PHE A 129 -18.50 26.02 -8.18
C PHE A 129 -18.98 26.11 -6.72
N SER A 130 -20.19 25.65 -6.42
CA SER A 130 -20.67 25.53 -5.05
C SER A 130 -19.75 24.60 -4.26
N LYS A 131 -19.70 24.84 -2.95
CA LYS A 131 -18.91 24.02 -2.04
C LYS A 131 -19.34 22.55 -2.08
N ASP A 132 -20.65 22.29 -2.10
CA ASP A 132 -21.19 20.94 -2.06
C ASP A 132 -20.85 20.16 -3.34
N ASP A 133 -21.07 20.76 -4.53
CA ASP A 133 -20.73 20.11 -5.81
C ASP A 133 -19.21 19.90 -5.96
N ARG A 134 -18.38 20.75 -5.35
CA ARG A 134 -16.92 20.55 -5.31
C ARG A 134 -16.54 19.37 -4.42
N VAL A 135 -17.08 19.30 -3.21
CA VAL A 135 -16.82 18.20 -2.27
C VAL A 135 -17.23 16.87 -2.89
N SER A 136 -18.44 16.77 -3.45
CA SER A 136 -18.91 15.54 -4.09
C SER A 136 -18.03 15.11 -5.28
N ARG A 137 -17.52 16.05 -6.08
CA ARG A 137 -16.59 15.72 -7.17
C ARG A 137 -15.23 15.24 -6.66
N ASN A 138 -14.73 15.82 -5.58
CA ASN A 138 -13.48 15.40 -4.95
C ASN A 138 -13.62 13.99 -4.33
N GLU A 139 -14.71 13.72 -3.61
CA GLU A 139 -15.01 12.39 -3.08
C GLU A 139 -15.10 11.34 -4.21
N ALA A 140 -15.81 11.65 -5.29
CA ALA A 140 -15.88 10.77 -6.46
C ALA A 140 -14.50 10.52 -7.11
N LEU A 141 -13.60 11.51 -7.07
CA LEU A 141 -12.22 11.34 -7.55
C LEU A 141 -11.39 10.45 -6.62
N ILE A 142 -11.47 10.68 -5.31
CA ILE A 142 -10.78 9.87 -4.30
C ILE A 142 -11.20 8.40 -4.42
N LEU A 143 -12.50 8.13 -4.58
CA LEU A 143 -13.04 6.78 -4.75
C LEU A 143 -12.52 6.09 -6.02
N ARG A 144 -12.22 6.85 -7.08
CA ARG A 144 -11.70 6.33 -8.34
C ARG A 144 -10.17 6.13 -8.32
N MET A 145 -9.46 6.89 -7.47
CA MET A 145 -8.00 6.85 -7.37
C MET A 145 -7.50 6.76 -5.91
N PRO A 146 -7.96 5.77 -5.13
CA PRO A 146 -7.71 5.72 -3.69
C PRO A 146 -6.23 5.51 -3.35
N PHE A 147 -5.49 4.73 -4.15
CA PHE A 147 -4.07 4.46 -3.89
C PHE A 147 -3.23 5.71 -4.11
N LEU A 148 -3.46 6.44 -5.22
CA LEU A 148 -2.75 7.70 -5.47
C LEU A 148 -3.08 8.74 -4.39
N TYR A 149 -4.35 8.84 -3.99
CA TYR A 149 -4.76 9.73 -2.90
C TYR A 149 -3.97 9.44 -1.62
N GLN A 150 -3.99 8.18 -1.19
CA GLN A 150 -3.34 7.73 0.03
C GLN A 150 -1.82 7.92 -0.02
N LEU A 151 -1.20 7.65 -1.17
CA LEU A 151 0.25 7.83 -1.37
C LEU A 151 0.66 9.30 -1.26
N LEU A 152 -0.11 10.20 -1.88
CA LEU A 152 0.11 11.64 -1.77
C LEU A 152 -0.10 12.11 -0.33
N CYS A 153 -1.18 11.66 0.32
CA CYS A 153 -1.46 11.96 1.71
C CYS A 153 -0.30 11.56 2.62
N ALA A 154 0.18 10.33 2.50
CA ALA A 154 1.32 9.84 3.27
C ALA A 154 2.60 10.66 3.00
N LYS A 155 2.85 11.04 1.75
CA LYS A 155 4.02 11.84 1.38
C LYS A 155 3.97 13.25 1.98
N ILE A 156 2.81 13.89 1.98
CA ILE A 156 2.64 15.28 2.44
C ILE A 156 2.51 15.35 3.97
N GLN A 157 1.87 14.36 4.59
CA GLN A 157 1.79 14.26 6.05
C GLN A 157 3.18 14.01 6.65
N GLY A 158 4.04 13.27 5.93
CA GLY A 158 5.29 12.78 6.49
C GLY A 158 5.01 11.72 7.56
N ASN A 159 6.06 11.22 8.21
CA ASN A 159 5.92 10.20 9.26
C ASN A 159 5.39 10.75 10.60
N ASP A 160 4.77 11.94 10.61
CA ASP A 160 4.07 12.49 11.77
C ASP A 160 2.69 11.82 11.89
N SER A 161 2.69 10.50 12.02
CA SER A 161 1.62 9.83 12.73
C SER A 161 1.66 10.39 14.16
N TYR A 162 0.66 11.17 14.54
CA TYR A 162 0.30 11.24 15.95
C TYR A 162 0.06 9.80 16.41
N ASP A 163 1.03 9.28 17.14
CA ASP A 163 1.03 7.99 17.80
C ASP A 163 -0.12 7.99 18.82
N ASP A 164 -1.22 7.31 18.48
CA ASP A 164 -2.10 6.70 19.47
C ASP A 164 -1.95 5.18 19.36
N SER A 165 -0.79 4.67 19.78
CA SER A 165 -0.61 3.45 20.56
C SER A 165 0.89 3.07 20.63
N THR A 166 1.52 3.54 21.72
CA THR A 166 2.65 2.93 22.43
C THR A 166 3.18 1.61 21.85
N ILE A 167 4.34 1.69 21.19
CA ILE A 167 5.37 0.65 21.33
C ILE A 167 6.67 1.34 21.74
N THR A 168 6.99 1.15 23.01
CA THR A 168 8.22 1.55 23.66
C THR A 168 9.43 0.82 23.07
N ASN A 169 10.40 1.56 22.54
CA ASN A 169 11.75 1.74 23.13
C ASN A 169 12.84 2.09 22.12
N ALA A 170 13.67 3.05 22.56
CA ALA A 170 15.08 3.31 22.24
C ALA A 170 15.41 3.98 20.88
N ALA A 171 15.57 5.31 20.88
CA ALA A 171 16.79 6.02 21.28
C ALA A 171 16.50 7.52 21.27
N GLY A 172 16.85 8.21 22.36
CA GLY A 172 16.53 9.63 22.56
C GLY A 172 17.29 10.54 21.60
N ILE A 173 16.54 11.45 20.98
CA ILE A 173 17.00 12.80 20.64
C ILE A 173 15.85 13.71 21.07
N GLU A 174 16.11 14.51 22.10
CA GLU A 174 15.29 15.67 22.43
C GLU A 174 15.48 16.67 21.29
N GLU A 175 14.52 16.78 20.38
CA GLU A 175 14.43 17.96 19.51
C GLU A 175 13.41 18.90 20.13
N GLU A 176 13.93 20.01 20.64
CA GLU A 176 13.18 21.17 21.08
C GLU A 176 12.26 21.64 19.94
N ALA A 177 11.01 21.95 20.29
CA ALA A 177 10.04 22.49 19.36
C ALA A 177 10.44 23.92 18.96
N GLU A 178 11.24 24.04 17.90
CA GLU A 178 11.47 25.30 17.21
C GLU A 178 10.18 25.67 16.45
N GLU A 179 9.59 26.80 16.84
CA GLU A 179 8.43 27.42 16.22
C GLU A 179 8.86 28.01 14.86
N ASP A 180 8.98 27.13 13.85
CA ASP A 180 9.32 27.53 12.49
C ASP A 180 8.08 28.16 11.82
N ASP A 181 7.96 29.48 11.97
CA ASP A 181 7.09 30.33 11.15
C ASP A 181 7.68 30.52 9.73
N ALA A 182 8.22 29.44 9.16
CA ALA A 182 8.67 29.40 7.77
C ALA A 182 7.47 29.71 6.86
N TYR A 183 7.64 30.77 6.08
CA TYR A 183 6.75 31.09 4.97
C TYR A 183 6.67 29.89 4.03
N ASP A 184 5.54 29.18 4.08
CA ASP A 184 5.21 28.06 3.21
C ASP A 184 4.43 28.60 2.00
N PRO A 185 4.97 28.52 0.75
CA PRO A 185 4.27 28.99 -0.43
C PRO A 185 2.89 28.33 -0.66
N SER A 186 2.60 27.21 0.02
CA SER A 186 1.26 26.60 -0.01
C SER A 186 0.23 27.35 0.83
N ASP A 187 0.62 28.24 1.75
CA ASP A 187 -0.28 29.13 2.50
C ASP A 187 -0.92 30.20 1.59
N GLU A 188 -0.31 30.47 0.42
CA GLU A 188 -0.86 31.33 -0.64
C GLU A 188 -1.58 30.56 -1.75
N MET A 189 -1.65 29.21 -1.67
CA MET A 189 -2.50 28.48 -2.61
C MET A 189 -3.96 28.80 -2.31
N GLU A 190 -4.65 29.27 -3.35
CA GLU A 190 -6.09 29.35 -3.35
C GLU A 190 -6.67 27.95 -3.09
N ASP A 191 -7.60 27.86 -2.13
CA ASP A 191 -8.50 26.71 -2.07
C ASP A 191 -9.19 26.57 -3.44
N LEU A 192 -9.67 25.36 -3.75
CA LEU A 192 -10.29 25.07 -5.03
C LEU A 192 -11.55 25.94 -5.37
N ASP A 193 -11.97 26.89 -4.51
CA ASP A 193 -13.04 27.89 -4.70
C ASP A 193 -12.52 29.32 -4.89
N GLY A 194 -11.20 29.53 -4.94
CA GLY A 194 -10.61 30.85 -4.97
C GLY A 194 -10.63 31.57 -3.62
N SER A 195 -10.98 30.88 -2.52
CA SER A 195 -10.78 31.43 -1.18
C SER A 195 -9.35 31.14 -0.71
N MET A 196 -8.72 32.12 -0.06
CA MET A 196 -7.40 31.90 0.53
C MET A 196 -7.56 31.00 1.76
N LEU A 197 -6.64 30.02 1.90
CA LEU A 197 -6.57 29.17 3.09
C LEU A 197 -6.62 30.05 4.34
N LYS A 198 -7.72 29.96 5.11
CA LYS A 198 -7.83 30.71 6.37
C LYS A 198 -6.72 30.20 7.29
N LYS A 199 -5.80 31.09 7.67
CA LYS A 199 -4.70 30.82 8.61
C LYS A 199 -5.27 30.29 9.92
N SER A 200 -5.40 28.97 10.05
CA SER A 200 -5.77 28.34 11.30
C SER A 200 -4.56 28.39 12.21
N SER A 201 -4.70 28.95 13.42
CA SER A 201 -3.60 29.01 14.39
C SER A 201 -3.09 27.63 14.80
N ASN A 202 -3.86 26.56 14.57
CA ASN A 202 -3.49 25.20 14.92
C ASN A 202 -2.61 24.55 13.81
N PRO A 203 -1.35 24.18 14.11
CA PRO A 203 -0.45 23.54 13.15
C PRO A 203 -0.98 22.23 12.55
N ALA A 204 -1.69 21.43 13.34
CA ALA A 204 -2.27 20.17 12.86
C ALA A 204 -3.42 20.39 11.87
N ILE A 205 -4.19 21.48 12.05
CA ILE A 205 -5.25 21.86 11.11
C ILE A 205 -4.65 22.39 9.81
N ARG A 206 -3.61 23.24 9.88
CA ARG A 206 -2.87 23.71 8.68
C ARG A 206 -2.34 22.54 7.86
N ARG A 207 -1.70 21.58 8.53
CA ARG A 207 -1.10 20.41 7.88
C ARG A 207 -2.16 19.51 7.24
N ARG A 208 -3.29 19.27 7.92
CA ARG A 208 -4.41 18.51 7.35
C ARG A 208 -4.95 19.16 6.07
N ASN A 209 -5.23 20.47 6.13
CA ASN A 209 -5.74 21.21 4.97
C ASN A 209 -4.74 21.18 3.81
N ARG A 210 -3.44 21.38 4.08
CA ARG A 210 -2.37 21.29 3.08
C ARG A 210 -2.34 19.93 2.38
N VAL A 211 -2.47 18.86 3.15
CA VAL A 211 -2.47 17.49 2.61
C VAL A 211 -3.64 17.26 1.67
N GLU A 212 -4.83 17.67 2.10
CA GLU A 212 -6.06 17.52 1.31
C GLU A 212 -5.96 18.30 0.00
N THR A 213 -5.57 19.58 0.09
CA THR A 213 -5.48 20.48 -1.06
C THR A 213 -4.41 20.00 -2.06
N VAL A 214 -3.19 19.71 -1.61
CA VAL A 214 -2.09 19.29 -2.50
C VAL A 214 -2.38 17.92 -3.14
N SER A 215 -2.94 16.97 -2.36
CA SER A 215 -3.29 15.64 -2.91
C SER A 215 -4.35 15.75 -3.99
N LEU A 216 -5.40 16.53 -3.77
CA LEU A 216 -6.46 16.74 -4.74
C LEU A 216 -5.96 17.42 -6.01
N HIS A 217 -5.12 18.46 -5.88
CA HIS A 217 -4.52 19.14 -7.03
C HIS A 217 -3.63 18.20 -7.85
N ALA A 218 -2.79 17.39 -7.20
CA ALA A 218 -1.94 16.42 -7.89
C ALA A 218 -2.76 15.32 -8.60
N GLN A 219 -3.86 14.85 -8.00
CA GLN A 219 -4.79 13.93 -8.66
C GLN A 219 -5.48 14.57 -9.87
N LEU A 220 -5.93 15.82 -9.76
CA LEU A 220 -6.52 16.55 -10.87
C LEU A 220 -5.52 16.72 -12.03
N ALA A 221 -4.25 17.05 -11.72
CA ALA A 221 -3.20 17.14 -12.72
C ALA A 221 -2.94 15.78 -13.41
N SER A 222 -2.98 14.68 -12.67
CA SER A 222 -2.80 13.33 -13.22
C SER A 222 -3.90 12.90 -14.20
N LYS A 223 -5.09 13.51 -14.15
CA LYS A 223 -6.15 13.30 -15.16
C LYS A 223 -5.74 13.80 -16.55
N SER A 224 -4.84 14.78 -16.60
CA SER A 224 -4.50 15.54 -17.81
C SER A 224 -3.36 14.94 -18.63
N ASN A 225 -3.10 13.62 -18.55
CA ASN A 225 -2.10 12.99 -19.42
C ASN A 225 -2.64 12.86 -20.86
N PRO A 226 -2.13 13.62 -21.85
CA PRO A 226 -2.67 13.63 -23.20
C PRO A 226 -2.01 12.53 -24.02
N ALA A 227 -2.34 11.27 -23.73
CA ALA A 227 -1.96 10.13 -24.56
C ALA A 227 -3.21 9.55 -25.22
N HIS A 228 -3.94 10.36 -25.99
CA HIS A 228 -4.83 9.97 -27.10
C HIS A 228 -5.54 11.22 -27.65
N MET A 229 -4.81 12.03 -28.41
CA MET A 229 -5.37 12.89 -29.46
C MET A 229 -4.54 12.66 -30.72
N VAL A 230 -4.64 11.46 -31.27
CA VAL A 230 -4.43 11.18 -32.69
C VAL A 230 -5.60 10.29 -33.09
N ASP A 231 -6.62 10.92 -33.64
CA ASP A 231 -7.29 10.58 -34.90
C ASP A 231 -8.36 11.64 -35.21
#